data_AF-A0AAC8Z125-F1
#
_entry.id   AF-A0AAC8Z125-F1
#
_cell.length_a   1.000
_cell.length_b   1.000
_cell.length_c   1.000
_cell.angle_alpha   90.00
_cell.angle_beta   90.00
_cell.angle_gamma   90.00
#
_symmetry.space_group_name_H-M   'P 1'
#
loop_
_entity.id
_entity.type
_entity.pdbx_description
1 polymer ?
#
loop_
_entity_poly.entity_id
_entity_poly.type
_entity_poly.pdbx_seq_one_letter_code
_entity_poly.pdbx_strand_id
1 'polypeptide(L)'
;MADRSGFNRFFQPTLGDMLRIGVGAKVACNRCQCERVINLEMLIAKVGPSYSLFNRRCRCKLLPGCQGWNYFLHDRSGVWLPFRDAAAADRWLAG
;
A
#
# COMPACT_ATOMS: atom_id res chain seq x y z
N MET A 1 24.15 14.18 -3.10
CA MET A 1 23.00 13.67 -2.32
C MET A 1 23.06 12.15 -2.42
N ALA A 2 23.33 11.44 -1.32
CA ALA A 2 23.63 10.01 -1.38
C ALA A 2 22.37 9.21 -1.78
N ASP A 3 22.46 8.52 -2.91
CA ASP A 3 21.52 7.48 -3.31
C ASP A 3 21.53 6.36 -2.26
N ARG A 4 20.38 6.13 -1.62
CA ARG A 4 20.14 5.07 -0.65
C ARG A 4 19.10 4.09 -1.20
N SER A 5 19.29 3.66 -2.44
CA SER A 5 18.48 2.62 -3.11
C SER A 5 18.74 1.19 -2.61
N GLY A 6 19.53 1.02 -1.53
CA GLY A 6 19.66 -0.25 -0.82
C GLY A 6 18.40 -0.60 -0.04
N PHE A 7 17.90 -1.83 -0.23
CA PHE A 7 16.70 -2.41 0.39
C PHE A 7 16.65 -2.15 1.91
N ASN A 8 15.97 -1.08 2.32
CA ASN A 8 15.83 -0.73 3.73
C ASN A 8 14.57 -1.38 4.29
N ARG A 9 14.73 -2.29 5.27
CA ARG A 9 13.62 -2.90 6.04
C ARG A 9 12.71 -1.86 6.71
N PHE A 10 13.15 -0.61 6.76
CA PHE A 10 12.42 0.56 7.27
C PHE A 10 12.06 1.57 6.18
N PHE A 11 11.91 1.14 4.92
CA PHE A 11 11.46 2.02 3.84
C PHE A 11 10.05 2.52 4.13
N GLN A 12 9.95 3.74 4.66
CA GLN A 12 8.72 4.47 4.93
C GLN A 12 8.62 5.60 3.90
N PRO A 13 8.27 5.31 2.65
CA PRO A 13 8.30 6.33 1.61
C PRO A 13 7.29 7.43 1.91
N THR A 14 7.66 8.64 1.54
CA THR A 14 6.69 9.73 1.36
C THR A 14 5.88 9.50 0.09
N LEU A 15 4.72 10.14 -0.04
CA LEU A 15 3.93 10.06 -1.29
C LEU A 15 4.74 10.58 -2.49
N GLY A 16 5.55 11.62 -2.30
CA GLY A 16 6.46 12.13 -3.33
C GLY A 16 7.51 11.11 -3.74
N ASP A 17 8.09 10.38 -2.77
CA ASP A 17 9.01 9.28 -3.09
C ASP A 17 8.32 8.18 -3.87
N MET A 18 7.11 7.79 -3.46
CA MET A 18 6.32 6.77 -4.14
C MET A 18 6.05 7.12 -5.61
N LEU A 19 5.62 8.36 -5.87
CA LEU A 19 5.37 8.84 -7.23
C LEU A 19 6.68 8.87 -8.05
N ARG A 20 7.76 9.40 -7.46
CA ARG A 20 9.08 9.51 -8.11
C ARG A 20 9.66 8.16 -8.51
N ILE A 21 9.47 7.13 -7.70
CA ILE A 21 10.04 5.79 -7.92
C ILE A 21 9.05 4.80 -8.57
N GLY A 22 7.85 5.27 -8.95
CA GLY A 22 6.84 4.44 -9.61
C GLY A 22 6.23 3.35 -8.71
N VAL A 23 6.10 3.60 -7.40
CA VAL A 23 5.50 2.66 -6.44
C VAL A 23 4.05 3.06 -6.18
N GLY A 24 3.13 2.11 -6.34
CA GLY A 24 1.72 2.28 -6.00
C GLY A 24 1.44 2.13 -4.51
N ALA A 25 0.27 2.65 -4.09
CA ALA A 25 -0.34 2.31 -2.83
C ALA A 25 -1.80 1.87 -3.02
N LYS A 26 -2.27 1.09 -2.05
CA LYS A 26 -3.68 0.76 -1.89
C LYS A 26 -4.09 0.90 -0.43
N VAL A 27 -5.39 1.03 -0.25
CA VAL A 27 -6.05 0.93 1.05
C VAL A 27 -6.80 -0.39 1.12
N ALA A 28 -6.70 -1.08 2.25
CA ALA A 28 -7.43 -2.31 2.52
C ALA A 28 -8.12 -2.22 3.88
N CYS A 29 -9.26 -2.90 4.04
CA CYS A 29 -9.97 -2.96 5.31
C CYS A 29 -9.74 -4.28 6.01
N ASN A 30 -9.41 -4.26 7.31
CA ASN A 30 -9.18 -5.47 8.09
C ASN A 30 -10.46 -6.28 8.40
N ARG A 31 -11.64 -5.75 8.08
CA ARG A 31 -12.94 -6.37 8.39
C ARG A 31 -13.71 -6.78 7.14
N CYS A 32 -14.02 -5.82 6.25
CA CYS A 32 -14.76 -6.15 5.02
C CYS A 32 -13.86 -6.65 3.89
N GLN A 33 -12.54 -6.64 4.07
CA GLN A 33 -11.55 -7.13 3.10
C GLN A 33 -11.57 -6.45 1.72
N CYS A 34 -12.39 -5.41 1.54
CA CYS A 34 -12.35 -4.58 0.35
C CYS A 34 -10.99 -3.86 0.25
N GLU A 35 -10.51 -3.72 -0.98
CA GLU A 35 -9.29 -3.01 -1.31
C GLU A 35 -9.55 -1.97 -2.41
N ARG A 36 -8.77 -0.89 -2.44
CA ARG A 36 -8.81 0.11 -3.49
C ARG A 36 -7.44 0.71 -3.74
N VAL A 37 -7.07 0.83 -5.02
CA VAL A 37 -5.86 1.55 -5.44
C VAL A 37 -6.02 3.04 -5.13
N ILE A 38 -4.95 3.66 -4.61
CA ILE A 38 -4.93 5.08 -4.27
C ILE A 38 -4.36 5.84 -5.47
N ASN A 39 -5.08 6.86 -5.92
CA ASN A 39 -4.51 7.86 -6.82
C ASN A 39 -3.55 8.74 -6.01
N LEU A 40 -2.24 8.53 -6.21
CA LEU A 40 -1.19 9.23 -5.46
C LEU A 40 -1.17 10.73 -5.74
N GLU A 41 -1.39 11.14 -6.98
CA GLU A 41 -1.41 12.57 -7.37
C GLU A 41 -2.53 13.33 -6.66
N MET A 42 -3.74 12.75 -6.66
CA MET A 42 -4.89 13.32 -5.94
C MET A 42 -4.64 13.39 -4.44
N LEU A 43 -3.99 12.37 -3.87
CA LEU A 43 -3.69 12.37 -2.44
C LEU A 43 -2.61 13.41 -2.10
N ILE A 44 -1.55 13.51 -2.90
CA ILE A 44 -0.48 14.52 -2.76
C ILE A 44 -1.07 15.93 -2.81
N ALA A 45 -1.99 16.20 -3.75
CA ALA A 45 -2.66 17.49 -3.84
C ALA A 45 -3.42 17.87 -2.54
N LYS A 46 -3.86 16.88 -1.76
CA LYS A 46 -4.60 17.10 -0.51
C LYS A 46 -3.71 17.23 0.73
N VAL A 47 -2.67 16.41 0.86
CA VAL A 47 -1.88 16.30 2.11
C VAL A 47 -0.41 16.71 1.96
N GLY A 48 0.03 17.00 0.74
CA GLY A 48 1.40 17.34 0.41
C GLY A 48 2.28 16.12 0.11
N PRO A 49 3.38 16.31 -0.65
CA PRO A 49 4.25 15.23 -1.10
C PRO A 49 5.09 14.60 0.03
N SER A 50 5.33 15.32 1.12
CA SER A 50 6.09 14.83 2.29
C SER A 50 5.27 13.92 3.21
N TYR A 51 3.97 13.77 2.97
CA TYR A 51 3.11 12.91 3.76
C TYR A 51 3.51 11.44 3.59
N SER A 52 3.44 10.63 4.66
CA SER A 52 3.66 9.19 4.60
C SER A 52 2.43 8.41 5.08
N LEU A 53 2.11 7.34 4.34
CA LEU A 53 1.03 6.41 4.67
C LEU A 53 1.45 5.36 5.72
N PHE A 54 2.74 5.28 6.06
CA PHE A 54 3.25 4.31 7.00
C PHE A 54 2.58 4.43 8.38
N ASN A 55 2.13 3.30 8.95
CA ASN A 55 1.40 3.21 10.21
C ASN A 55 0.14 4.10 10.32
N ARG A 56 -0.36 4.65 9.21
CA ARG A 56 -1.62 5.41 9.20
C ARG A 56 -2.81 4.45 9.08
N ARG A 57 -3.90 4.79 9.78
CA ARG A 57 -5.16 4.04 9.75
C ARG A 57 -6.34 5.01 9.83
N CYS A 58 -7.48 4.62 9.26
CA CYS A 58 -8.74 5.36 9.41
C CYS A 58 -9.93 4.40 9.48
N ARG A 59 -11.11 4.90 9.88
CA ARG A 59 -12.34 4.09 9.83
C ARG A 59 -12.65 3.70 8.39
N CYS A 60 -13.22 2.50 8.20
CA CYS A 60 -13.53 2.00 6.85
C CYS A 60 -14.41 2.99 6.08
N LYS A 61 -13.94 3.39 4.90
CA LYS A 61 -14.67 4.21 3.93
C LYS A 61 -14.90 3.48 2.60
N LEU A 62 -14.53 2.19 2.52
CA LEU A 62 -14.64 1.38 1.31
C LEU A 62 -16.02 0.76 1.14
N LEU A 63 -16.64 0.35 2.26
CA LEU A 63 -17.97 -0.23 2.29
C LEU A 63 -18.82 0.55 3.30
N PRO A 64 -19.98 1.13 2.89
CA PRO A 64 -20.91 1.77 3.80
C PRO A 64 -21.32 0.84 4.95
N GLY A 65 -21.35 1.36 6.18
CA GLY A 65 -21.72 0.59 7.37
C GLY A 65 -20.61 -0.30 7.95
N CYS A 66 -19.46 -0.44 7.29
CA CYS A 66 -18.37 -1.25 7.82
C CYS A 66 -17.70 -0.58 9.03
N GLN A 67 -17.64 -1.31 10.15
CA GLN A 67 -16.99 -0.85 11.39
C GLN A 67 -15.50 -1.27 11.47
N GLY A 68 -14.87 -1.57 10.35
CA GLY A 68 -13.46 -1.96 10.26
C GLY A 68 -12.49 -0.77 10.25
N TRP A 69 -11.21 -1.11 10.13
CA TRP A 69 -10.12 -0.16 9.99
C TRP A 69 -9.45 -0.33 8.62
N ASN A 70 -9.33 0.78 7.92
CA ASN A 70 -8.54 0.90 6.72
C ASN A 70 -7.05 1.04 7.10
N TYR A 71 -6.21 0.22 6.50
CA TYR A 71 -4.75 0.29 6.57
C TYR A 71 -4.18 0.43 5.16
N PHE A 72 -2.99 1.00 5.07
CA PHE A 72 -2.34 1.31 3.80
C PHE A 72 -1.19 0.34 3.52
N LEU A 73 -1.10 -0.08 2.26
CA LEU A 73 -0.08 -0.97 1.75
C LEU A 73 0.57 -0.29 0.54
N HIS A 74 1.87 -0.45 0.37
CA HIS A 74 2.58 -0.06 -0.84
C HIS A 74 3.41 -1.23 -1.38
N ASP A 75 3.77 -1.17 -2.67
CA ASP A 75 4.32 -2.32 -3.39
C ASP A 75 5.65 -2.85 -2.83
N ARG A 76 6.32 -2.05 -1.99
CA ARG A 76 7.61 -2.38 -1.36
C ARG A 76 7.55 -2.72 0.14
N SER A 77 6.41 -2.58 0.83
CA SER A 77 6.29 -2.95 2.25
C SER A 77 5.70 -4.35 2.36
N GLY A 78 6.55 -5.37 2.29
CA GLY A 78 6.10 -6.76 2.25
C GLY A 78 5.45 -7.12 0.91
N VAL A 79 5.38 -8.42 0.64
CA VAL A 79 5.14 -9.01 -0.67
C VAL A 79 3.80 -8.56 -1.28
N TRP A 80 3.79 -7.47 -2.03
CA TRP A 80 2.79 -7.17 -3.06
C TRP A 80 3.35 -7.64 -4.38
N LEU A 81 3.30 -8.96 -4.62
CA LEU A 81 3.64 -9.49 -5.92
C LEU A 81 2.37 -9.47 -6.78
N PRO A 82 2.45 -8.99 -8.03
CA PRO A 82 1.43 -9.29 -9.04
C PRO A 82 1.25 -10.81 -9.26
N PHE A 83 2.12 -11.65 -8.67
CA PHE A 83 2.05 -13.11 -8.65
C PHE A 83 1.14 -13.71 -7.57
N ARG A 84 0.25 -12.93 -6.95
CA ARG A 84 -0.79 -13.49 -6.08
C ARG A 84 -1.94 -14.05 -6.93
N ASP A 85 -1.61 -14.86 -7.92
CA ASP A 85 -2.56 -15.64 -8.69
C ASP A 85 -2.80 -16.98 -7.98
N ALA A 86 -4.03 -17.50 -8.05
CA ALA A 86 -4.39 -18.73 -7.35
C ALA A 86 -3.54 -19.92 -7.83
N ALA A 87 -3.24 -20.02 -9.12
CA ALA A 87 -2.40 -21.08 -9.68
C ALA A 87 -0.92 -20.97 -9.25
N ALA A 88 -0.38 -19.75 -9.05
CA ALA A 88 0.95 -19.55 -8.48
C ALA A 88 1.00 -19.90 -6.98
N ALA A 89 -0.09 -19.69 -6.24
CA ALA A 89 -0.22 -20.10 -4.84
C ALA A 89 -0.34 -21.63 -4.71
N ASP A 90 -1.18 -22.25 -5.54
CA ASP A 90 -1.44 -23.70 -5.52
C ASP A 90 -0.18 -24.53 -5.82
N ARG A 91 0.74 -24.01 -6.64
CA ARG A 91 2.04 -24.67 -6.93
C ARG A 91 2.88 -24.98 -5.68
N TRP A 92 2.74 -24.17 -4.62
CA TRP A 92 3.51 -24.35 -3.38
C TRP A 92 2.71 -25.10 -2.29
N LEU A 93 1.38 -25.22 -2.45
CA LEU A 93 0.49 -25.90 -1.50
C LEU A 93 0.14 -27.33 -1.89
N ALA A 94 0.40 -27.72 -3.14
CA ALA A 94 0.32 -29.09 -3.59
C ALA A 94 1.56 -29.89 -3.13
N GLY A 95 1.51 -30.35 -1.88
CA GLY A 95 2.28 -31.48 -1.38
C GLY A 95 1.43 -32.75 -1.44
#